data_AF-A0A7Y0SN61-F1
#
_entry.id   AF-A0A7Y0SN61-F1
#
_cell.length_a   1.000
_cell.length_b   1.000
_cell.length_c   1.000
_cell.angle_alpha   90.00
_cell.angle_beta   90.00
_cell.angle_gamma   90.00
#
_symmetry.space_group_name_H-M   'P 1'
#
loop_
_entity.id
_entity.type
_entity.pdbx_description
1 polymer ?
#
loop_
_entity_poly.entity_id
_entity_poly.type
_entity_poly.pdbx_seq_one_letter_code
_entity_poly.pdbx_strand_id
1 'polypeptide(L)'
;NFKADKLRIAPSQSSSDVRTYNINGQYFVNETELMLDAVKSDLGYALIGQFFLQESLSKQDLVQLLPDYNLPAIGEIYAMYTHRNQQPLAKLFIDTVQKIIGTPPVWMDYLD
;
A
#
# COMPACT_ATOMS: atom_id res chain seq x y z
N ASN A 1 5.59 6.62 -25.54
CA ASN A 1 4.54 5.93 -24.75
C ASN A 1 5.06 5.58 -23.37
N PHE A 2 4.57 6.28 -22.35
CA PHE A 2 4.80 5.92 -20.95
C PHE A 2 3.95 4.69 -20.63
N LYS A 3 4.59 3.66 -20.06
CA LYS A 3 3.94 2.42 -19.64
C LYS A 3 4.08 2.34 -18.12
N ALA A 4 2.95 2.45 -17.42
CA ALA A 4 2.88 2.51 -15.97
C ALA A 4 3.07 1.12 -15.30
N ASP A 5 3.14 0.07 -16.10
CA ASP A 5 3.24 -1.34 -15.71
C ASP A 5 4.69 -1.72 -15.32
N LYS A 6 5.24 -1.04 -14.32
CA LYS A 6 6.59 -1.29 -13.80
C LYS A 6 6.56 -1.66 -12.31
N LEU A 7 7.19 -2.77 -11.99
CA LEU A 7 7.47 -3.18 -10.61
C LEU A 7 8.91 -2.85 -10.26
N ARG A 8 9.11 -2.11 -9.17
CA ARG A 8 10.44 -1.88 -8.58
C ARG A 8 10.57 -2.76 -7.35
N ILE A 9 11.59 -3.62 -7.33
CA ILE A 9 11.77 -4.61 -6.26
C ILE A 9 13.26 -4.87 -6.02
N ALA A 10 13.65 -5.07 -4.77
CA ALA A 10 15.00 -5.49 -4.39
C ALA A 10 14.98 -6.95 -3.89
N PRO A 11 16.03 -7.73 -4.15
CA PRO A 11 16.07 -9.18 -3.87
C PRO A 11 16.09 -9.54 -2.38
N SER A 12 16.33 -8.58 -1.49
CA SER A 12 16.28 -8.79 -0.04
C SER A 12 16.10 -7.45 0.69
N GLN A 13 15.70 -7.51 1.96
CA GLN A 13 15.56 -6.34 2.85
C GLN A 13 16.85 -5.53 3.02
N SER A 14 18.02 -6.14 2.88
CA SER A 14 19.33 -5.50 3.01
C SER A 14 19.93 -5.04 1.67
N SER A 15 19.34 -5.43 0.54
CA SER A 15 19.85 -5.10 -0.78
C SER A 15 19.38 -3.70 -1.21
N SER A 16 20.32 -2.87 -1.63
CA SER A 16 20.04 -1.60 -2.30
C SER A 16 19.90 -1.73 -3.82
N ASP A 17 20.09 -2.94 -4.39
CA ASP A 17 19.96 -3.22 -5.82
C ASP A 17 18.48 -3.32 -6.22
N VAL A 18 17.84 -2.16 -6.38
CA VAL A 18 16.45 -2.07 -6.83
C VAL A 18 16.39 -2.27 -8.34
N ARG A 19 15.74 -3.35 -8.77
CA ARG A 19 15.52 -3.66 -10.19
C ARG A 19 14.12 -3.27 -10.61
N THR A 20 13.98 -2.93 -11.89
CA THR A 20 12.70 -2.57 -12.50
C THR A 20 12.28 -3.64 -13.51
N TYR A 21 11.10 -4.21 -13.32
CA TYR A 21 10.52 -5.23 -14.19
C TYR A 21 9.24 -4.70 -14.85
N ASN A 22 9.00 -5.07 -16.10
CA ASN A 22 7.72 -4.81 -16.75
C ASN A 22 6.73 -5.92 -16.35
N ILE A 23 5.57 -5.55 -15.84
CA ILE A 23 4.56 -6.50 -15.33
C ILE A 23 3.50 -6.89 -16.38
N ASN A 24 3.41 -6.17 -17.51
CA ASN A 24 2.49 -6.48 -18.62
C ASN A 24 1.04 -6.77 -18.17
N GLY A 25 0.49 -5.89 -17.32
CA GLY A 25 -0.87 -6.03 -16.79
C GLY A 25 -1.93 -6.15 -17.90
N GLN A 26 -2.98 -6.92 -17.64
CA GLN A 26 -4.13 -7.12 -18.54
C GLN A 26 -5.39 -6.39 -18.06
N TYR A 27 -5.38 -5.93 -16.80
CA TYR A 27 -6.48 -5.22 -16.17
C TYR A 27 -5.94 -3.95 -15.50
N PHE A 28 -6.55 -2.80 -15.81
CA PHE A 28 -6.12 -1.49 -15.32
C PHE A 28 -7.32 -0.71 -14.82
N VAL A 29 -7.27 -0.33 -13.55
CA VAL A 29 -8.26 0.52 -12.88
C VAL A 29 -7.56 1.57 -12.05
N ASN A 30 -8.24 2.67 -11.79
CA ASN A 30 -7.76 3.78 -10.96
C ASN A 30 -8.25 3.69 -9.51
N GLU A 31 -9.04 2.67 -9.17
CA GLU A 31 -9.65 2.46 -7.87
C GLU A 31 -9.12 1.15 -7.26
N THR A 32 -8.57 1.23 -6.06
CA THR A 32 -7.91 0.08 -5.43
C THR A 32 -8.90 -1.00 -5.00
N GLU A 33 -10.15 -0.64 -4.66
CA GLU A 33 -11.20 -1.62 -4.33
C GLU A 33 -11.48 -2.55 -5.52
N LEU A 34 -11.60 -2.00 -6.73
CA LEU A 34 -11.76 -2.79 -7.96
C LEU A 34 -10.53 -3.67 -8.26
N MET A 35 -9.33 -3.23 -7.86
CA MET A 35 -8.11 -4.03 -7.99
C MET A 35 -8.13 -5.23 -7.04
N LEU A 36 -8.57 -5.04 -5.80
CA LEU A 36 -8.75 -6.10 -4.81
C LEU A 36 -9.82 -7.10 -5.26
N ASP A 37 -10.97 -6.62 -5.74
CA ASP A 37 -12.05 -7.47 -6.24
C ASP A 37 -11.61 -8.32 -7.43
N ALA A 38 -10.80 -7.75 -8.33
CA ALA A 38 -10.22 -8.50 -9.45
C ALA A 38 -9.29 -9.62 -8.97
N VAL A 39 -8.43 -9.37 -7.97
CA VAL A 39 -7.56 -10.41 -7.39
C VAL A 39 -8.39 -11.49 -6.71
N LYS A 40 -9.40 -11.11 -5.92
CA LYS A 40 -10.32 -12.06 -5.26
C LYS A 40 -11.17 -12.87 -6.25
N SER A 41 -11.34 -12.38 -7.47
CA SER A 41 -12.06 -13.05 -8.56
C SER A 41 -11.12 -13.85 -9.47
N ASP A 42 -9.90 -14.16 -9.03
CA ASP A 42 -8.89 -14.94 -9.75
C ASP A 42 -8.37 -14.31 -11.06
N LEU A 43 -8.46 -12.98 -11.24
CA LEU A 43 -7.91 -12.32 -12.44
C LEU A 43 -6.37 -12.20 -12.42
N GLY A 44 -5.72 -12.48 -11.28
CA GLY A 44 -4.26 -12.46 -11.16
C GLY A 44 -3.78 -11.87 -9.84
N TYR A 45 -2.70 -11.08 -9.91
CA TYR A 45 -2.06 -10.44 -8.74
C TYR A 45 -2.05 -8.92 -8.86
N ALA A 46 -1.90 -8.24 -7.73
CA ALA A 46 -1.85 -6.80 -7.65
C ALA A 46 -0.73 -6.31 -6.72
N LEU A 47 -0.20 -5.12 -7.03
CA LEU A 47 0.63 -4.34 -6.10
C LEU A 47 -0.26 -3.29 -5.44
N ILE A 48 -0.59 -3.48 -4.18
CA ILE A 48 -1.41 -2.56 -3.38
C ILE A 48 -0.64 -2.10 -2.14
N GLY A 49 -0.93 -0.89 -1.68
CA GLY A 49 -0.43 -0.43 -0.39
C GLY A 49 -1.12 -1.18 0.75
N GLN A 50 -0.36 -1.58 1.78
CA GLN A 50 -0.90 -2.33 2.92
C GLN A 50 -2.05 -1.58 3.63
N PHE A 51 -2.04 -0.25 3.61
CA PHE A 51 -3.09 0.59 4.20
C PHE A 51 -4.47 0.46 3.51
N PHE A 52 -4.54 -0.18 2.34
CA PHE A 52 -5.82 -0.52 1.69
C PHE A 52 -6.43 -1.83 2.22
N LEU A 53 -5.67 -2.63 2.97
CA LEU A 53 -6.19 -3.83 3.61
C LEU A 53 -7.06 -3.43 4.81
N GLN A 54 -8.21 -4.08 4.96
CA GLN A 54 -9.14 -3.85 6.08
C GLN A 54 -8.95 -4.87 7.21
N GLU A 55 -8.31 -6.00 6.91
CA GLU A 55 -8.04 -7.11 7.82
C GLU A 55 -6.85 -7.95 7.29
N SER A 56 -6.48 -9.03 8.00
CA SER A 56 -5.37 -9.90 7.59
C SER A 56 -5.61 -10.54 6.22
N LEU A 57 -4.53 -10.81 5.49
CA LEU A 57 -4.60 -11.44 4.16
C LEU A 57 -5.40 -12.74 4.18
N SER A 58 -5.13 -13.61 5.16
CA SER A 58 -5.86 -14.87 5.39
C SER A 58 -7.37 -14.72 5.52
N LYS A 59 -7.86 -13.65 6.17
CA LYS A 59 -9.31 -13.41 6.31
C LYS A 59 -9.96 -12.88 5.03
N GLN A 60 -9.17 -12.31 4.14
CA GLN A 60 -9.63 -11.77 2.86
C GLN A 60 -9.45 -12.76 1.70
N ASP A 61 -9.07 -14.02 1.99
CA ASP A 61 -8.69 -15.02 0.99
C ASP A 61 -7.55 -14.55 0.06
N LEU A 62 -6.61 -13.78 0.63
CA LEU A 62 -5.43 -13.27 -0.07
C LEU A 62 -4.15 -13.90 0.49
N VAL A 63 -3.09 -13.89 -0.32
CA VAL A 63 -1.75 -14.32 0.08
C VAL A 63 -0.70 -13.34 -0.42
N GLN A 64 0.33 -13.08 0.39
CA GLN A 64 1.44 -12.24 -0.02
C GLN A 64 2.32 -13.00 -1.03
N LEU A 65 2.68 -12.33 -2.12
CA LEU A 65 3.64 -12.84 -3.09
C LEU A 65 5.02 -12.24 -2.85
N LEU A 66 6.06 -13.06 -3.07
CA LEU A 66 7.46 -12.66 -2.95
C LEU A 66 7.81 -12.07 -1.56
N PRO A 67 7.48 -12.74 -0.44
CA PRO A 67 7.66 -12.18 0.91
C PRO A 67 9.13 -11.88 1.27
N ASP A 68 10.08 -12.57 0.63
CA ASP A 68 11.52 -12.37 0.86
C ASP A 68 12.08 -11.11 0.17
N TYR A 69 11.30 -10.50 -0.73
CA TYR A 69 11.72 -9.36 -1.53
C TYR A 69 11.28 -8.04 -0.89
N ASN A 70 12.10 -7.01 -1.06
CA ASN A 70 11.78 -5.68 -0.58
C ASN A 70 11.14 -4.83 -1.68
N LEU A 71 9.99 -4.25 -1.39
CA LEU A 71 9.42 -3.19 -2.21
C LEU A 71 9.92 -1.85 -1.68
N PRO A 72 10.53 -0.98 -2.51
CA PRO A 72 10.89 0.37 -2.08
C PRO A 72 9.65 1.07 -1.54
N ALA A 73 9.75 1.69 -0.36
CA ALA A 73 8.64 2.40 0.26
C ALA A 73 8.04 3.41 -0.73
N ILE A 74 6.72 3.31 -0.96
CA ILE A 74 5.97 4.20 -1.84
C ILE A 74 5.48 5.39 -0.99
N GLY A 75 6.42 6.20 -0.53
CA GLY A 75 6.14 7.44 0.21
C GLY A 75 5.58 7.24 1.64
N GLU A 76 5.20 8.36 2.25
CA GLU A 76 4.56 8.43 3.57
C GLU A 76 3.14 9.02 3.44
N ILE A 77 2.33 8.87 4.48
CA ILE A 77 0.98 9.46 4.56
C ILE A 77 1.07 10.82 5.26
N TYR A 78 0.69 11.89 4.57
CA TYR A 78 0.77 13.26 5.07
C TYR A 78 -0.62 13.86 5.31
N ALA A 79 -0.79 14.54 6.45
CA ALA A 79 -1.93 15.41 6.69
C ALA A 79 -1.61 16.83 6.18
N MET A 80 -2.23 17.25 5.07
CA MET A 80 -2.05 18.58 4.49
C MET A 80 -3.18 19.54 4.89
N TYR A 81 -2.85 20.76 5.31
CA TYR A 81 -3.80 21.80 5.69
C TYR A 81 -3.24 23.21 5.36
N THR A 82 -4.11 24.19 5.15
CA THR A 82 -3.78 25.46 4.49
C THR A 82 -3.06 26.50 5.36
N HIS A 83 -3.20 26.46 6.68
CA HIS A 83 -2.69 27.48 7.59
C HIS A 83 -1.57 26.98 8.50
N ARG A 84 -0.55 27.83 8.74
CA ARG A 84 0.58 27.53 9.65
C ARG A 84 0.16 27.22 11.08
N ASN A 85 -0.92 27.84 11.56
CA ASN A 85 -1.53 27.54 12.84
C ASN A 85 -2.72 26.60 12.63
N GLN A 86 -2.59 25.36 13.07
CA GLN A 86 -3.71 24.42 13.06
C GLN A 86 -4.85 24.95 13.92
N GLN A 87 -6.03 25.05 13.32
CA GLN A 87 -7.26 25.27 14.08
C GLN A 87 -7.44 24.13 15.10
N PRO A 88 -7.91 24.38 16.33
CA PRO A 88 -8.03 23.35 17.37
C PRO A 88 -8.78 22.09 16.92
N LEU A 89 -9.84 22.25 16.12
CA LEU A 89 -10.60 21.13 15.56
C LEU A 89 -9.79 20.30 14.56
N ALA A 90 -9.03 20.94 13.68
CA ALA A 90 -8.18 20.23 12.71
C ALA A 90 -7.06 19.47 13.43
N LYS A 91 -6.48 20.06 14.47
CA LYS A 91 -5.50 19.39 15.32
C LYS A 91 -6.11 18.16 16.01
N LEU A 92 -7.26 18.33 16.68
CA LEU A 92 -7.95 17.21 17.34
C LEU A 92 -8.29 16.09 16.36
N PHE A 93 -8.75 16.43 15.15
CA PHE A 93 -9.00 15.46 14.09
C PHE A 93 -7.74 14.68 13.70
N ILE A 94 -6.63 15.38 13.41
CA ILE A 94 -5.36 14.76 13.03
C ILE A 94 -4.84 13.86 14.16
N ASP A 95 -4.83 14.36 15.40
CA ASP A 95 -4.40 13.60 16.58
C ASP A 95 -5.25 12.33 16.76
N THR A 96 -6.57 12.42 16.54
CA THR A 96 -7.49 11.28 16.62
C THR A 96 -7.22 10.26 15.53
N VAL A 97 -7.05 10.70 14.28
CA VAL A 97 -6.74 9.83 13.13
C VAL A 97 -5.40 9.13 13.34
N GLN A 98 -4.37 9.84 13.80
CA GLN A 98 -3.06 9.24 14.13
C GLN A 98 -3.17 8.21 15.24
N LYS A 99 -4.00 8.44 16.27
CA LYS A 99 -4.24 7.48 17.33
C LYS A 99 -4.94 6.21 16.83
N ILE A 100 -5.89 6.34 15.90
CA ILE A 100 -6.59 5.21 15.27
C ILE A 100 -5.61 4.41 14.39
N ILE A 101 -4.77 5.10 13.62
CA ILE A 101 -3.76 4.46 12.78
C ILE A 101 -2.70 3.75 13.62
N GLY A 102 -2.23 4.35 14.71
CA GLY A 102 -1.22 3.77 15.60
C GLY A 102 0.23 3.98 15.15
N THR A 103 1.17 3.52 15.98
CA THR A 103 2.61 3.49 15.68
C THR A 103 3.23 2.24 16.34
N PRO A 104 3.52 1.15 15.59
CA PRO A 104 3.38 1.03 14.13
C PRO A 104 1.92 1.10 13.66
N PRO A 105 1.67 1.43 12.40
CA PRO A 105 0.31 1.53 11.90
C PRO A 105 -0.39 0.15 11.89
N VAL A 106 -1.69 0.12 12.19
CA VAL A 106 -2.49 -1.11 12.38
C VAL A 106 -2.41 -2.11 11.23
N TRP A 107 -2.20 -1.65 10.00
CA TRP A 107 -2.11 -2.52 8.82
C TRP A 107 -0.81 -3.32 8.73
N MET A 108 0.20 -3.04 9.56
CA MET A 108 1.40 -3.88 9.65
C MET A 108 1.08 -5.28 10.17
N ASP A 109 0.02 -5.41 10.97
CA ASP A 109 -0.43 -6.70 11.53
C ASP A 109 -1.32 -7.48 10.54
N TYR A 110 -1.52 -6.98 9.32
CA TYR A 110 -2.37 -7.64 8.31
C TYR A 110 -1.61 -8.56 7.38
N LEU A 111 -0.27 -8.56 7.43
CA LEU A 111 0.56 -9.57 6.78
C LEU A 111 0.73 -10.74 7.76
N ASP A 112 0.21 -11.93 7.40
CA ASP A 112 0.33 -13.14 8.22
C ASP A 112 1.77 -13.68 8.30
#